data_AF-A0A0S7XEN1-F1
#
_entry.id   AF-A0A0S7XEN1-F1
#
_cell.length_a   1.000
_cell.length_b   1.000
_cell.length_c   1.000
_cell.angle_alpha   90.00
_cell.angle_beta   90.00
_cell.angle_gamma   90.00
#
_symmetry.space_group_name_H-M   'P 1'
#
loop_
_entity.id
_entity.type
_entity.pdbx_description
1 polymer ?
#
loop_
_entity_poly.entity_id
_entity_poly.type
_entity_poly.pdbx_seq_one_letter_code
_entity_poly.pdbx_strand_id
1 'polypeptide(L)'
;MKTSRFYKTPPRTDRPARELVADADTSDEERYTFYSSIEIGRYSEGRETEVGVLLVRDSTVSSRHCIITQTLDGRCFVRDVSRNGTRLDGRRLIPNLEVGVKEGQVISVGSEHEFRLTGEPDATALSLVSARSATMALSSVAMVTVLVGDIRDYTVLVRKAASRRLQQSVSRVFARLAREVAKQGGTVKEYQGDAIFAFWEEGSTENHAVDACRAAIALDELVGKLAADSSVWAVEDFPLSMDWALATGPVAIEGFGGDHPGGLSMIGEPVVLAFRIEKFANDETGSIITCPATMEKASRAFKFRDLGKMHAKGFDKADRVYALVRAKRLLGL
;
A
#
# COMPACT_ATOMS: atom_id res chain seq x y z
N MET A 1 -9.75 36.99 -17.99
CA MET A 1 -9.79 35.58 -18.41
C MET A 1 -10.77 34.83 -17.52
N LYS A 2 -11.55 33.88 -18.05
CA LYS A 2 -12.35 32.98 -17.21
C LYS A 2 -11.37 32.10 -16.42
N THR A 3 -11.45 32.11 -15.10
CA THR A 3 -10.67 31.21 -14.24
C THR A 3 -10.88 29.77 -14.70
N SER A 4 -9.80 29.12 -15.14
CA SER A 4 -9.80 27.73 -15.62
C SER A 4 -9.79 26.74 -14.45
N ARG A 5 -9.53 27.24 -13.23
CA ARG A 5 -9.37 26.47 -12.00
C ARG A 5 -10.28 27.00 -10.90
N PHE A 6 -10.81 26.11 -10.06
CA PHE A 6 -11.74 26.44 -8.97
C PHE A 6 -11.27 25.71 -7.72
N TYR A 7 -11.06 26.47 -6.64
CA TYR A 7 -10.57 25.91 -5.39
C TYR A 7 -11.25 26.57 -4.20
N LYS A 8 -11.58 25.77 -3.18
CA LYS A 8 -12.05 26.26 -1.90
C LYS A 8 -11.01 25.93 -0.84
N THR A 9 -10.33 26.96 -0.35
CA THR A 9 -9.25 26.82 0.63
C THR A 9 -9.78 26.19 1.92
N PRO A 10 -9.13 25.15 2.44
CA PRO A 10 -9.46 24.59 3.75
C PRO A 10 -9.24 25.58 4.90
N PRO A 11 -10.00 25.44 5.99
CA PRO A 11 -9.74 26.22 7.20
C PRO A 11 -8.33 25.92 7.72
N ARG A 12 -7.71 26.92 8.34
CA ARG A 12 -6.37 26.79 8.92
C ARG A 12 -6.34 25.70 9.99
N THR A 13 -5.28 24.91 9.98
CA THR A 13 -5.02 23.85 10.97
C THR A 13 -3.72 24.14 11.73
N ASP A 14 -3.37 23.25 12.65
CA ASP A 14 -2.08 23.22 13.34
C ASP A 14 -0.91 22.81 12.42
N ARG A 15 -1.21 22.23 11.25
CA ARG A 15 -0.19 21.87 10.26
C ARG A 15 0.32 23.11 9.52
N PRO A 16 1.60 23.10 9.09
CA PRO A 16 2.15 24.19 8.31
C PRO A 16 1.47 24.27 6.93
N ALA A 17 1.18 25.49 6.49
CA ALA A 17 0.58 25.73 5.20
C ALA A 17 1.55 25.36 4.06
N ARG A 18 1.07 24.66 3.05
CA ARG A 18 1.74 24.47 1.77
C ARG A 18 0.93 25.10 0.66
N GLU A 19 1.61 25.49 -0.41
CA GLU A 19 0.98 26.07 -1.58
C GLU A 19 1.28 25.22 -2.82
N LEU A 20 0.22 24.97 -3.58
CA LEU A 20 0.34 24.48 -4.94
C LEU A 20 0.20 25.68 -5.88
N VAL A 21 1.24 25.96 -6.65
CA VAL A 21 1.32 27.12 -7.55
C VAL A 21 1.14 26.66 -8.99
N ALA A 22 0.11 27.15 -9.67
CA ALA A 22 -0.07 26.97 -11.10
C ALA A 22 0.53 28.16 -11.87
N ASP A 23 1.02 27.89 -13.08
CA ASP A 23 1.55 28.91 -14.00
C ASP A 23 2.65 29.78 -13.31
N ALA A 24 3.50 29.12 -12.52
CA ALA A 24 4.55 29.76 -11.74
C ALA A 24 5.49 30.60 -12.61
N ASP A 25 5.93 31.73 -12.08
CA ASP A 25 6.81 32.71 -12.76
C ASP A 25 6.16 33.40 -13.99
N THR A 26 4.83 33.37 -14.09
CA THR A 26 4.06 34.08 -15.13
C THR A 26 3.15 35.16 -14.54
N SER A 27 2.58 36.02 -15.39
CA SER A 27 1.58 37.01 -14.98
C SER A 27 0.26 36.41 -14.50
N ASP A 28 0.03 35.12 -14.78
CA ASP A 28 -1.21 34.40 -14.47
C ASP A 28 -1.05 33.40 -13.31
N GLU A 29 -0.01 33.60 -12.47
CA GLU A 29 0.26 32.73 -11.32
C GLU A 29 -0.95 32.60 -10.37
N GLU A 30 -1.36 31.37 -10.08
CA GLU A 30 -2.43 31.06 -9.12
C GLU A 30 -1.89 30.19 -7.98
N ARG A 31 -2.26 30.51 -6.73
CA ARG A 31 -1.79 29.80 -5.53
C ARG A 31 -2.94 29.12 -4.80
N TYR A 32 -2.76 27.85 -4.45
CA TYR A 32 -3.76 27.04 -3.73
C TYR A 32 -3.18 26.51 -2.42
N THR A 33 -3.58 27.12 -1.31
CA THR A 33 -3.10 26.75 0.04
C THR A 33 -3.79 25.49 0.55
N PHE A 34 -3.01 24.54 1.07
CA PHE A 34 -3.51 23.34 1.75
C PHE A 34 -2.67 23.03 3.00
N TYR A 35 -3.17 22.17 3.88
CA TYR A 35 -2.53 21.84 5.17
C TYR A 35 -2.28 20.33 5.36
N SER A 36 -3.15 19.50 4.79
CA SER A 36 -3.06 18.03 4.87
C SER A 36 -3.03 17.39 3.49
N SER A 37 -3.89 17.87 2.59
CA SER A 37 -3.97 17.36 1.23
C SER A 37 -4.69 18.34 0.31
N ILE A 38 -4.41 18.23 -0.98
CA ILE A 38 -5.16 18.85 -2.07
C ILE A 38 -5.43 17.79 -3.15
N GLU A 39 -6.69 17.61 -3.53
CA GLU A 39 -7.07 16.73 -4.65
C GLU A 39 -7.22 17.57 -5.92
N ILE A 40 -6.64 17.13 -7.04
CA ILE A 40 -6.86 17.75 -8.35
C ILE A 40 -7.84 16.88 -9.13
N GLY A 41 -8.89 17.51 -9.66
CA GLY A 41 -9.93 16.82 -10.41
C GLY A 41 -10.49 17.69 -11.54
N ARG A 42 -11.25 17.06 -12.44
CA ARG A 42 -11.89 17.78 -13.54
C ARG A 42 -13.13 18.52 -13.08
N TYR A 43 -13.25 19.77 -13.51
CA TYR A 43 -14.49 20.54 -13.42
C TYR A 43 -15.55 19.97 -14.37
N SER A 44 -16.77 19.81 -13.88
CA SER A 44 -17.95 19.57 -14.69
C SER A 44 -19.07 20.49 -14.23
N GLU A 45 -19.95 20.86 -15.15
CA GLU A 45 -21.13 21.66 -14.82
C GLU A 45 -21.98 20.96 -13.75
N GLY A 46 -22.35 21.69 -12.70
CA GLY A 46 -23.07 21.15 -11.54
C GLY A 46 -22.20 20.49 -10.46
N ARG A 47 -20.88 20.36 -10.64
CA ARG A 47 -19.98 19.90 -9.56
C ARG A 47 -19.64 21.07 -8.64
N GLU A 48 -20.08 20.99 -7.38
CA GLU A 48 -19.66 21.96 -6.36
C GLU A 48 -18.18 21.77 -6.00
N THR A 49 -17.52 22.89 -5.71
CA THR A 49 -16.14 22.89 -5.23
C THR A 49 -16.11 22.50 -3.76
N GLU A 50 -15.76 21.24 -3.50
CA GLU A 50 -15.48 20.75 -2.15
C GLU A 50 -14.21 21.41 -1.58
N VAL A 51 -14.14 21.51 -0.26
CA VAL A 51 -12.97 22.04 0.44
C VAL A 51 -11.76 21.15 0.16
N GLY A 52 -10.64 21.75 -0.25
CA GLY A 52 -9.41 20.99 -0.55
C GLY A 52 -9.43 20.27 -1.90
N VAL A 53 -10.44 20.50 -2.75
CA VAL A 53 -10.50 19.95 -4.11
C VAL A 53 -10.31 21.06 -5.13
N LEU A 54 -9.22 20.98 -5.89
CA LEU A 54 -8.90 21.85 -7.03
C LEU A 54 -9.52 21.29 -8.31
N LEU A 55 -10.53 21.97 -8.81
CA LEU A 55 -11.23 21.59 -10.04
C LEU A 55 -10.67 22.34 -11.24
N VAL A 56 -10.28 21.61 -12.27
CA VAL A 56 -9.62 22.13 -13.48
C VAL A 56 -10.51 21.91 -14.71
N ARG A 57 -10.72 22.95 -15.53
CA ARG A 57 -11.49 22.88 -16.78
C ARG A 57 -10.67 22.34 -17.94
N ASP A 58 -10.43 21.03 -17.90
CA ASP A 58 -9.77 20.30 -18.98
C ASP A 58 -10.39 18.91 -19.10
N SER A 59 -10.82 18.53 -20.31
CA SER A 59 -11.49 17.25 -20.58
C SER A 59 -10.56 16.03 -20.42
N THR A 60 -9.25 16.25 -20.51
CA THR A 60 -8.21 15.24 -20.31
C THR A 60 -7.88 15.04 -18.83
N VAL A 61 -8.35 15.93 -17.94
CA VAL A 61 -8.26 15.72 -16.49
C VAL A 61 -9.34 14.70 -16.07
N SER A 62 -9.00 13.75 -15.19
CA SER A 62 -10.00 12.80 -14.65
C SER A 62 -10.82 13.46 -13.54
N SER A 63 -12.02 12.96 -13.26
CA SER A 63 -12.88 13.50 -12.18
C SER A 63 -12.13 13.55 -10.84
N ARG A 64 -11.33 12.52 -10.57
CA ARG A 64 -10.26 12.51 -9.57
C ARG A 64 -8.98 12.19 -10.33
N HIS A 65 -8.04 13.13 -10.42
CA HIS A 65 -6.84 12.99 -11.24
C HIS A 65 -5.63 12.60 -10.39
N CYS A 66 -5.28 13.42 -9.43
CA CYS A 66 -4.23 13.11 -8.47
C CYS A 66 -4.55 13.73 -7.11
N ILE A 67 -3.86 13.24 -6.09
CA ILE A 67 -3.96 13.77 -4.75
C ILE A 67 -2.55 14.09 -4.30
N ILE A 68 -2.37 15.29 -3.77
CA ILE A 68 -1.12 15.70 -3.13
C ILE A 68 -1.36 15.69 -1.62
N THR A 69 -0.59 14.92 -0.88
CA THR A 69 -0.65 14.83 0.58
C THR A 69 0.55 15.52 1.20
N GLN A 70 0.38 16.01 2.42
CA GLN A 70 1.42 16.59 3.24
C GLN A 70 1.51 15.85 4.58
N THR A 71 2.72 15.44 4.94
CA THR A 71 3.05 14.87 6.25
C THR A 71 3.26 15.94 7.32
N LEU A 72 3.23 15.55 8.60
CA LEU A 72 3.36 16.47 9.73
C LEU A 72 4.71 17.21 9.75
N ASP A 73 5.77 16.59 9.21
CA ASP A 73 7.09 17.20 9.04
C ASP A 73 7.21 18.03 7.74
N GLY A 74 6.09 18.21 7.04
CA GLY A 74 5.97 19.13 5.91
C GLY A 74 6.36 18.55 4.57
N ARG A 75 6.74 17.27 4.44
CA ARG A 75 7.00 16.68 3.12
C ARG A 75 5.70 16.44 2.35
N CYS A 76 5.80 16.44 1.02
CA CYS A 76 4.63 16.33 0.14
C CYS A 76 4.79 15.23 -0.90
N PHE A 77 3.68 14.56 -1.22
CA PHE A 77 3.65 13.38 -2.08
C PHE A 77 2.50 13.46 -3.04
N VAL A 78 2.69 12.97 -4.26
CA VAL A 78 1.66 12.93 -5.28
C VAL A 78 1.31 11.49 -5.60
N ARG A 79 0.00 11.21 -5.67
CA ARG A 79 -0.56 9.93 -6.08
C ARG A 79 -1.41 10.11 -7.33
N ASP A 80 -1.08 9.39 -8.39
CA ASP A 80 -1.90 9.36 -9.62
C ASP A 80 -3.09 8.41 -9.45
N VAL A 81 -4.31 8.91 -9.62
CA VAL A 81 -5.55 8.13 -9.64
C VAL A 81 -6.32 8.32 -10.95
N SER A 82 -5.67 8.93 -11.94
CA SER A 82 -6.28 9.35 -13.20
C SER A 82 -6.30 8.25 -14.26
N ARG A 83 -7.12 8.46 -15.29
CA ARG A 83 -7.08 7.64 -16.52
C ARG A 83 -5.94 8.00 -17.46
N ASN A 84 -5.51 9.27 -17.46
CA ASN A 84 -4.59 9.82 -18.46
C ASN A 84 -3.15 9.96 -17.96
N GLY A 85 -2.93 9.72 -16.67
CA GLY A 85 -1.63 9.77 -16.01
C GLY A 85 -1.28 11.16 -15.50
N THR A 86 -0.72 11.18 -14.30
CA THR A 86 0.00 12.33 -13.73
C THR A 86 1.48 12.22 -14.06
N ARG A 87 2.17 13.35 -14.25
CA ARG A 87 3.62 13.38 -14.46
C ARG A 87 4.31 14.20 -13.38
N LEU A 88 5.52 13.79 -13.01
CA LEU A 88 6.43 14.54 -12.15
C LEU A 88 7.74 14.76 -12.94
N ASP A 89 8.12 16.03 -13.15
CA ASP A 89 9.24 16.43 -14.02
C ASP A 89 9.18 15.73 -15.39
N GLY A 90 7.99 15.71 -16.00
CA GLY A 90 7.71 15.07 -17.28
C GLY A 90 7.62 13.54 -17.27
N ARG A 91 8.07 12.86 -16.21
CA ARG A 91 8.00 11.40 -16.07
C ARG A 91 6.61 10.98 -15.60
N ARG A 92 5.97 10.06 -16.33
CA ARG A 92 4.66 9.53 -15.95
C ARG A 92 4.77 8.70 -14.67
N LEU A 93 3.93 9.00 -13.69
CA LEU A 93 3.84 8.26 -12.45
C LEU A 93 3.20 6.89 -12.68
N ILE A 94 3.55 5.94 -11.82
CA ILE A 94 2.87 4.64 -11.76
C ILE A 94 1.51 4.87 -11.07
N PRO A 95 0.38 4.44 -11.66
CA PRO A 95 -0.93 4.63 -11.05
C PRO A 95 -1.00 4.06 -9.63
N ASN A 96 -1.59 4.83 -8.72
CA ASN A 96 -1.75 4.54 -7.29
C ASN A 96 -0.47 4.43 -6.45
N LEU A 97 0.70 4.64 -7.03
CA LEU A 97 1.95 4.75 -6.28
C LEU A 97 2.14 6.20 -5.81
N GLU A 98 2.39 6.40 -4.52
CA GLU A 98 2.77 7.71 -3.99
C GLU A 98 4.24 8.00 -4.27
N VAL A 99 4.51 9.18 -4.80
CA VAL A 99 5.87 9.62 -5.17
C VAL A 99 6.15 10.95 -4.49
N GLY A 100 7.32 11.04 -3.85
CA GLY A 100 7.73 12.26 -3.15
C GLY A 100 7.92 13.43 -4.12
N VAL A 101 7.42 14.60 -3.71
CA VAL A 101 7.52 15.87 -4.43
C VAL A 101 8.39 16.81 -3.62
N LYS A 102 9.50 17.23 -4.22
CA LYS A 102 10.37 18.27 -3.69
C LYS A 102 9.95 19.63 -4.23
N GLU A 103 10.33 20.68 -3.51
CA GLU A 103 10.15 22.05 -3.95
C GLU A 103 10.81 22.28 -5.32
N GLY A 104 10.11 23.00 -6.18
CA GLY A 104 10.53 23.27 -7.56
C GLY A 104 10.25 22.15 -8.58
N GLN A 105 9.90 20.94 -8.15
CA GLN A 105 9.49 19.88 -9.09
C GLN A 105 8.10 20.19 -9.68
N VAL A 106 7.93 19.82 -10.94
CA VAL A 106 6.73 20.14 -11.72
C VAL A 106 5.79 18.94 -11.77
N ILE A 107 4.58 19.10 -11.25
CA ILE A 107 3.49 18.14 -11.38
C ILE A 107 2.64 18.55 -12.58
N SER A 108 2.56 17.70 -13.60
CA SER A 108 1.74 17.96 -14.79
C SER A 108 0.51 17.03 -14.81
N VAL A 109 -0.66 17.61 -15.07
CA VAL A 109 -1.93 16.90 -15.27
C VAL A 109 -2.65 17.42 -16.50
N GLY A 110 -3.41 16.55 -17.15
CA GLY A 110 -4.15 16.92 -18.35
C GLY A 110 -3.23 17.34 -19.51
N SER A 111 -3.69 18.26 -20.36
CA SER A 111 -2.92 18.69 -21.53
C SER A 111 -1.95 19.83 -21.23
N GLU A 112 -2.28 20.72 -20.29
CA GLU A 112 -1.57 22.01 -20.13
C GLU A 112 -1.42 22.47 -18.68
N HIS A 113 -1.73 21.65 -17.68
CA HIS A 113 -1.71 22.10 -16.29
C HIS A 113 -0.45 21.64 -15.56
N GLU A 114 0.43 22.59 -15.31
CA GLU A 114 1.62 22.41 -14.49
C GLU A 114 1.45 23.09 -13.13
N PHE A 115 1.92 22.39 -12.10
CA PHE A 115 1.89 22.86 -10.73
C PHE A 115 3.25 22.67 -10.08
N ARG A 116 3.66 23.63 -9.25
CA ARG A 116 4.85 23.54 -8.40
C ARG A 116 4.44 23.65 -6.94
N LEU A 117 5.09 22.88 -6.09
CA LEU A 117 4.92 23.00 -4.65
C LEU A 117 5.83 24.11 -4.12
N THR A 118 5.26 25.04 -3.34
CA THR A 118 6.01 26.11 -2.64
C THR A 118 5.54 26.29 -1.19
N GLY A 119 6.26 27.11 -0.45
CA GLY A 119 5.99 27.47 0.95
C GLY A 119 7.02 26.82 1.89
N GLU A 120 7.41 27.48 2.98
CA GLU A 120 8.41 26.90 3.88
C GLU A 120 7.82 25.74 4.70
N PRO A 121 8.53 24.61 4.88
CA PRO A 121 8.29 23.79 6.06
C PRO A 121 8.49 24.71 7.27
N ASP A 122 7.46 24.96 8.07
CA ASP A 122 7.52 25.93 9.18
C ASP A 122 8.79 25.69 10.01
N ALA A 123 9.70 26.67 9.99
CA ALA A 123 10.98 26.60 10.68
C ALA A 123 10.80 26.34 12.19
N THR A 124 9.62 26.64 12.74
CA THR A 124 9.24 26.36 14.13
C THR A 124 8.85 24.90 14.32
N ALA A 125 8.18 24.27 13.35
CA ALA A 125 7.96 22.83 13.30
C ALA A 125 9.30 22.10 13.10
N LEU A 126 10.16 22.62 12.22
CA LEU A 126 11.54 22.16 12.06
C LEU A 126 12.42 22.42 13.29
N SER A 127 12.13 23.41 14.14
CA SER A 127 12.90 23.74 15.36
C SER A 127 12.48 22.87 16.55
N LEU A 128 11.17 22.66 16.74
CA LEU A 128 10.63 21.68 17.69
C LEU A 128 11.04 20.25 17.30
N VAL A 129 11.20 20.01 16.00
CA VAL A 129 11.79 18.77 15.46
C VAL A 129 13.31 18.80 15.57
N SER A 130 14.03 19.90 15.31
CA SER A 130 15.50 19.98 15.33
C SER A 130 16.09 19.82 16.73
N ALA A 131 15.43 20.38 17.76
CA ALA A 131 15.78 20.12 19.15
C ALA A 131 15.47 18.66 19.57
N ARG A 132 14.68 17.92 18.79
CA ARG A 132 14.46 16.46 18.91
C ARG A 132 15.26 15.63 17.90
N SER A 133 15.77 16.21 16.82
CA SER A 133 16.38 15.50 15.68
C SER A 133 17.89 15.40 15.77
N ALA A 134 18.53 15.99 16.77
CA ALA A 134 19.92 15.69 17.08
C ALA A 134 20.09 14.31 17.76
N THR A 135 19.02 13.59 18.12
CA THR A 135 19.09 12.18 18.54
C THR A 135 17.76 11.46 18.27
N MET A 136 17.82 10.47 17.35
CA MET A 136 16.86 9.40 17.03
C MET A 136 15.90 9.61 15.83
N ALA A 137 16.22 8.92 14.73
CA ALA A 137 15.21 8.13 14.03
C ALA A 137 14.45 7.31 15.07
N LEU A 138 13.11 7.36 15.11
CA LEU A 138 12.33 6.34 15.82
C LEU A 138 12.40 5.05 15.00
N SER A 139 13.59 4.46 14.91
CA SER A 139 13.77 3.05 14.59
C SER A 139 13.34 2.30 15.84
N SER A 140 12.07 1.95 15.91
CA SER A 140 11.61 0.96 16.87
C SER A 140 11.81 -0.40 16.24
N VAL A 141 12.68 -1.22 16.81
CA VAL A 141 12.69 -2.65 16.50
C VAL A 141 11.46 -3.23 17.21
N ALA A 142 10.46 -3.59 16.41
CA ALA A 142 9.26 -4.25 16.90
C ALA A 142 9.32 -5.72 16.52
N MET A 143 8.81 -6.56 17.41
CA MET A 143 8.46 -7.92 17.04
C MET A 143 7.19 -7.89 16.21
N VAL A 144 7.25 -8.46 15.01
CA VAL A 144 6.11 -8.51 14.09
C VAL A 144 5.92 -9.91 13.52
N THR A 145 4.69 -10.18 13.08
CA THR A 145 4.43 -11.23 12.08
C THR A 145 4.04 -10.56 10.78
N VAL A 146 4.83 -10.79 9.73
CA VAL A 146 4.52 -10.36 8.37
C VAL A 146 3.76 -11.45 7.63
N LEU A 147 2.87 -11.05 6.72
CA LEU A 147 2.15 -11.91 5.80
C LEU A 147 2.36 -11.41 4.37
N VAL A 148 2.80 -12.31 3.50
CA VAL A 148 2.84 -12.10 2.05
C VAL A 148 1.84 -13.06 1.43
N GLY A 149 1.01 -12.57 0.50
CA GLY A 149 0.14 -13.40 -0.31
C GLY A 149 0.33 -13.07 -1.78
N ASP A 150 0.53 -14.07 -2.63
CA ASP A 150 0.77 -13.90 -4.06
C ASP A 150 -0.25 -14.70 -4.90
N ILE A 151 -0.62 -14.20 -6.08
CA ILE A 151 -1.52 -14.94 -6.97
C ILE A 151 -0.73 -16.04 -7.68
N ARG A 152 -1.17 -17.29 -7.50
CA ARG A 152 -0.50 -18.43 -8.13
C ARG A 152 -0.54 -18.32 -9.66
N ASP A 153 0.59 -18.62 -10.30
CA ASP A 153 0.78 -18.58 -11.75
C ASP A 153 0.44 -17.23 -12.42
N TYR A 154 0.50 -16.12 -11.68
CA TYR A 154 0.15 -14.80 -12.20
C TYR A 154 0.92 -14.41 -13.47
N THR A 155 2.21 -14.75 -13.56
CA THR A 155 3.02 -14.49 -14.77
C THR A 155 2.45 -15.17 -16.02
N VAL A 156 1.92 -16.39 -15.88
CA VAL A 156 1.23 -17.10 -16.97
C VAL A 156 -0.08 -16.41 -17.30
N LEU A 157 -0.77 -15.95 -16.26
CA LEU A 157 -2.08 -15.34 -16.34
C LEU A 157 -2.04 -13.98 -17.08
N VAL A 158 -1.07 -13.12 -16.77
CA VAL A 158 -0.87 -11.82 -17.45
C VAL A 158 -0.58 -11.99 -18.94
N ARG A 159 0.08 -13.09 -19.34
CA ARG A 159 0.39 -13.36 -20.76
C ARG A 159 -0.81 -13.84 -21.57
N LYS A 160 -1.81 -14.44 -20.92
CA LYS A 160 -2.96 -15.07 -21.58
C LYS A 160 -4.25 -14.25 -21.48
N ALA A 161 -4.42 -13.47 -20.41
CA ALA A 161 -5.64 -12.71 -20.17
C ALA A 161 -5.57 -11.29 -20.76
N ALA A 162 -6.72 -10.76 -21.20
CA ALA A 162 -6.83 -9.34 -21.55
C ALA A 162 -6.47 -8.49 -20.31
N SER A 163 -5.37 -7.73 -20.41
CA SER A 163 -4.74 -7.02 -19.28
C SER A 163 -5.71 -6.19 -18.45
N ARG A 164 -6.71 -5.56 -19.08
CA ARG A 164 -7.72 -4.74 -18.37
C ARG A 164 -8.68 -5.56 -17.50
N ARG A 165 -9.21 -6.68 -18.00
CA ARG A 165 -10.19 -7.53 -17.25
C ARG A 165 -9.49 -8.20 -16.07
N LEU A 166 -8.25 -8.61 -16.27
CA LEU A 166 -7.39 -9.12 -15.22
C LEU A 166 -7.12 -8.06 -14.13
N GLN A 167 -6.62 -6.88 -14.51
CA GLN A 167 -6.32 -5.81 -13.55
C GLN A 167 -7.54 -5.43 -12.70
N GLN A 168 -8.73 -5.37 -13.30
CA GLN A 168 -9.97 -5.10 -12.58
C GLN A 168 -10.32 -6.23 -11.60
N SER A 169 -10.14 -7.49 -12.01
CA SER A 169 -10.40 -8.64 -11.14
C SER A 169 -9.44 -8.66 -9.95
N VAL A 170 -8.13 -8.48 -10.19
CA VAL A 170 -7.10 -8.37 -9.14
C VAL A 170 -7.41 -7.23 -8.19
N SER A 171 -7.76 -6.05 -8.70
CA SER A 171 -8.11 -4.88 -7.87
C SER A 171 -9.31 -5.17 -6.96
N ARG A 172 -10.34 -5.86 -7.46
CA ARG A 172 -11.51 -6.26 -6.66
C ARG A 172 -11.12 -7.29 -5.60
N VAL A 173 -10.33 -8.30 -5.94
CA VAL A 173 -9.81 -9.30 -5.00
C VAL A 173 -9.04 -8.60 -3.89
N PHE A 174 -8.06 -7.77 -4.21
CA PHE A 174 -7.22 -7.08 -3.22
C PHE A 174 -8.03 -6.17 -2.30
N ALA A 175 -9.04 -5.47 -2.83
CA ALA A 175 -9.95 -4.69 -2.01
C ALA A 175 -10.76 -5.55 -1.02
N ARG A 176 -11.10 -6.80 -1.37
CA ARG A 176 -11.73 -7.76 -0.45
C ARG A 176 -10.73 -8.26 0.61
N LEU A 177 -9.53 -8.64 0.18
CA LEU A 177 -8.47 -9.14 1.07
C LEU A 177 -8.04 -8.09 2.10
N ALA A 178 -7.84 -6.84 1.68
CA ALA A 178 -7.44 -5.76 2.57
C ALA A 178 -8.46 -5.51 3.70
N ARG A 179 -9.76 -5.64 3.40
CA ARG A 179 -10.81 -5.53 4.43
C ARG A 179 -10.79 -6.71 5.40
N GLU A 180 -10.48 -7.92 4.93
CA GLU A 180 -10.34 -9.08 5.81
C GLU A 180 -9.07 -8.97 6.67
N VAL A 181 -7.95 -8.47 6.14
CA VAL A 181 -6.74 -8.17 6.92
C VAL A 181 -7.07 -7.20 8.06
N ALA A 182 -7.72 -6.07 7.75
CA ALA A 182 -8.09 -5.07 8.75
C ALA A 182 -9.05 -5.64 9.82
N LYS A 183 -10.02 -6.48 9.42
CA LYS A 183 -10.95 -7.15 10.34
C LYS A 183 -10.24 -8.09 11.31
N GLN A 184 -9.10 -8.65 10.92
CA GLN A 184 -8.27 -9.52 11.75
C GLN A 184 -7.17 -8.72 12.49
N GLY A 185 -7.29 -7.40 12.56
CA GLY A 185 -6.36 -6.52 13.29
C GLY A 185 -5.01 -6.29 12.61
N GLY A 186 -4.89 -6.66 11.34
CA GLY A 186 -3.65 -6.47 10.57
C GLY A 186 -3.63 -5.16 9.81
N THR A 187 -2.42 -4.72 9.45
CA THR A 187 -2.21 -3.55 8.61
C THR A 187 -1.68 -4.00 7.24
N VAL A 188 -2.37 -3.60 6.16
CA VAL A 188 -1.82 -3.77 4.80
C VAL A 188 -0.77 -2.68 4.60
N LYS A 189 0.48 -3.08 4.37
CA LYS A 189 1.57 -2.16 4.08
C LYS A 189 1.50 -1.67 2.64
N GLU A 190 1.48 -2.59 1.69
CA GLU A 190 1.52 -2.27 0.26
C GLU A 190 1.06 -3.45 -0.61
N TYR A 191 0.84 -3.16 -1.88
CA TYR A 191 0.67 -4.15 -2.93
C TYR A 191 1.91 -4.13 -3.82
N GLN A 192 2.55 -5.28 -4.03
CA GLN A 192 3.70 -5.42 -4.93
C GLN A 192 3.29 -6.27 -6.13
N GLY A 193 2.75 -5.63 -7.17
CA GLY A 193 2.24 -6.32 -8.34
C GLY A 193 1.03 -7.19 -8.01
N ASP A 194 1.23 -8.50 -8.02
CA ASP A 194 0.30 -9.59 -7.68
C ASP A 194 0.38 -10.06 -6.23
N ALA A 195 1.24 -9.43 -5.42
CA ALA A 195 1.36 -9.70 -4.01
C ALA A 195 0.64 -8.65 -3.14
N ILE A 196 0.00 -9.12 -2.07
CA ILE A 196 -0.43 -8.32 -0.92
C ILE A 196 0.55 -8.51 0.24
N PHE A 197 1.00 -7.42 0.84
CA PHE A 197 1.90 -7.45 1.99
C PHE A 197 1.21 -6.78 3.21
N ALA A 198 1.05 -7.55 4.29
CA ALA A 198 0.47 -7.11 5.55
C ALA A 198 1.33 -7.50 6.75
N PHE A 199 1.04 -6.93 7.92
CA PHE A 199 1.75 -7.24 9.16
C PHE A 199 0.89 -7.03 10.41
N TRP A 200 1.33 -7.66 11.51
CA TRP A 200 0.82 -7.53 12.88
C TRP A 200 1.98 -7.24 13.82
N GLU A 201 1.84 -6.22 14.67
CA GLU A 201 2.86 -5.81 15.63
C GLU A 201 2.55 -6.32 17.04
N GLU A 202 3.59 -6.76 17.76
CA GLU A 202 3.49 -7.11 19.18
C GLU A 202 3.06 -5.88 20.00
N GLY A 203 2.09 -6.06 20.91
CA GLY A 203 1.51 -4.96 21.71
C GLY A 203 0.27 -4.32 21.09
N SER A 204 0.02 -4.49 19.79
CA SER A 204 -1.28 -4.16 19.18
C SER A 204 -2.35 -5.23 19.45
N THR A 205 -1.91 -6.47 19.71
CA THR A 205 -2.76 -7.61 20.09
C THR A 205 -2.06 -8.49 21.14
N GLU A 206 -2.78 -9.42 21.77
CA GLU A 206 -2.21 -10.35 22.76
C GLU A 206 -1.19 -11.31 22.14
N ASN A 207 -1.38 -11.72 20.89
CA ASN A 207 -0.43 -12.57 20.17
C ASN A 207 -0.50 -12.34 18.65
N HIS A 208 0.38 -11.47 18.17
CA HIS A 208 0.50 -11.07 16.77
C HIS A 208 0.64 -12.26 15.79
N ALA A 209 1.30 -13.35 16.18
CA ALA A 209 1.46 -14.54 15.33
C ALA A 209 0.16 -15.34 15.22
N VAL A 210 -0.61 -15.43 16.31
CA VAL A 210 -1.93 -16.11 16.31
C VAL A 210 -2.91 -15.36 15.42
N ASP A 211 -2.94 -14.04 15.50
CA ASP A 211 -3.84 -13.21 14.69
C ASP A 211 -3.47 -13.26 13.21
N ALA A 212 -2.18 -13.19 12.89
CA ALA A 212 -1.71 -13.35 11.52
C ALA A 212 -2.03 -14.75 10.96
N CYS A 213 -1.85 -15.84 11.73
CA CYS A 213 -2.25 -17.18 11.32
C CYS A 213 -3.78 -17.30 11.08
N ARG A 214 -4.58 -16.67 11.96
CA ARG A 214 -6.04 -16.60 11.79
C ARG A 214 -6.42 -15.85 10.52
N ALA A 215 -5.75 -14.73 10.25
CA ALA A 215 -5.95 -13.94 9.06
C ALA A 215 -5.58 -14.72 7.80
N ALA A 216 -4.45 -15.42 7.79
CA ALA A 216 -4.04 -16.25 6.67
C ALA A 216 -5.09 -17.31 6.31
N ILE A 217 -5.65 -18.01 7.32
CA ILE A 217 -6.74 -18.98 7.10
C ILE A 217 -7.99 -18.29 6.53
N ALA A 218 -8.40 -17.16 7.12
CA ALA A 218 -9.59 -16.42 6.67
C ALA A 218 -9.43 -15.87 5.24
N LEU A 219 -8.25 -15.37 4.90
CA LEU A 219 -7.90 -14.89 3.56
C LEU A 219 -7.92 -16.02 2.54
N ASP A 220 -7.34 -17.16 2.88
CA ASP A 220 -7.29 -18.34 2.01
C ASP A 220 -8.70 -18.95 1.79
N GLU A 221 -9.57 -18.91 2.79
CA GLU A 221 -11.00 -19.23 2.64
C GLU A 221 -11.76 -18.20 1.80
N LEU A 222 -11.46 -16.92 1.99
CA LEU A 222 -12.05 -15.84 1.21
C LEU A 222 -11.69 -15.98 -0.26
N VAL A 223 -10.42 -16.24 -0.59
CA VAL A 223 -9.97 -16.48 -1.97
C VAL A 223 -10.77 -17.61 -2.62
N GLY A 224 -10.98 -18.72 -1.92
CA GLY A 224 -11.82 -19.81 -2.43
C GLY A 224 -13.27 -19.38 -2.75
N LYS A 225 -13.85 -18.47 -1.96
CA LYS A 225 -15.18 -17.90 -2.24
C LYS A 225 -15.15 -16.93 -3.42
N LEU A 226 -14.13 -16.08 -3.50
CA LEU A 226 -13.97 -15.10 -4.58
C LEU A 226 -13.69 -15.77 -5.93
N ALA A 227 -13.00 -16.91 -5.93
CA ALA A 227 -12.75 -17.72 -7.12
C ALA A 227 -14.05 -18.18 -7.79
N ALA A 228 -15.11 -18.41 -7.01
CA ALA A 228 -16.43 -18.80 -7.51
C ALA A 228 -17.34 -17.60 -7.85
N ASP A 229 -16.95 -16.38 -7.50
CA ASP A 229 -17.74 -15.16 -7.73
C ASP A 229 -17.28 -14.46 -9.02
N SER A 230 -17.99 -14.71 -10.12
CA SER A 230 -17.70 -14.14 -11.44
C SER A 230 -17.81 -12.60 -11.49
N SER A 231 -18.47 -11.98 -10.51
CA SER A 231 -18.50 -10.52 -10.39
C SER A 231 -17.18 -9.95 -9.84
N VAL A 232 -16.43 -10.76 -9.10
CA VAL A 232 -15.12 -10.40 -8.54
C VAL A 232 -13.99 -10.93 -9.41
N TRP A 233 -14.00 -12.23 -9.71
CA TRP A 233 -12.99 -12.90 -10.51
C TRP A 233 -13.56 -13.31 -11.86
N ALA A 234 -13.27 -12.52 -12.88
CA ALA A 234 -13.82 -12.73 -14.22
C ALA A 234 -12.75 -13.26 -15.19
N VAL A 235 -11.80 -14.07 -14.75
CA VAL A 235 -10.77 -14.65 -15.65
C VAL A 235 -11.16 -16.09 -15.98
N GLU A 236 -11.65 -16.30 -17.21
CA GLU A 236 -12.02 -17.63 -17.71
C GLU A 236 -10.80 -18.56 -17.76
N ASP A 237 -11.00 -19.84 -17.48
CA ASP A 237 -9.98 -20.91 -17.48
C ASP A 237 -8.83 -20.78 -16.46
N PHE A 238 -8.83 -19.74 -15.62
CA PHE A 238 -7.83 -19.54 -14.57
C PHE A 238 -8.51 -19.40 -13.21
N PRO A 239 -8.66 -20.47 -12.43
CA PRO A 239 -9.21 -20.37 -11.09
C PRO A 239 -8.30 -19.50 -10.21
N LEU A 240 -8.89 -18.54 -9.50
CA LEU A 240 -8.15 -17.73 -8.53
C LEU A 240 -7.66 -18.63 -7.39
N SER A 241 -6.35 -18.63 -7.18
CA SER A 241 -5.70 -19.23 -6.01
C SER A 241 -4.55 -18.33 -5.57
N MET A 242 -4.22 -18.39 -4.29
CA MET A 242 -3.14 -17.61 -3.70
C MET A 242 -2.28 -18.46 -2.79
N ASP A 243 -1.01 -18.13 -2.79
CA ASP A 243 0.02 -18.72 -1.95
C ASP A 243 0.40 -17.71 -0.87
N TRP A 244 0.50 -18.17 0.37
CA TRP A 244 0.65 -17.34 1.56
C TRP A 244 1.90 -17.73 2.33
N ALA A 245 2.62 -16.74 2.84
CA ALA A 245 3.70 -16.94 3.78
C ALA A 245 3.59 -16.04 5.00
N LEU A 246 3.95 -16.59 6.16
CA LEU A 246 4.11 -15.85 7.39
C LEU A 246 5.51 -16.00 7.97
N ALA A 247 6.13 -14.87 8.29
CA ALA A 247 7.40 -14.85 9.00
C ALA A 247 7.31 -13.96 10.22
N THR A 248 7.82 -14.45 11.34
CA THR A 248 7.85 -13.75 12.62
C THR A 248 9.29 -13.43 12.98
N GLY A 249 9.54 -12.20 13.41
CA GLY A 249 10.85 -11.81 13.92
C GLY A 249 10.96 -10.30 14.15
N PRO A 250 12.13 -9.84 14.60
CA PRO A 250 12.39 -8.42 14.79
C PRO A 250 12.43 -7.74 13.42
N VAL A 251 11.71 -6.63 13.31
CA VAL A 251 11.73 -5.76 12.14
C VAL A 251 11.99 -4.35 12.62
N ALA A 252 12.98 -3.70 12.02
CA ALA A 252 13.14 -2.27 12.14
C ALA A 252 11.97 -1.63 11.40
N ILE A 253 11.04 -1.11 12.21
CA ILE A 253 9.97 -0.28 11.73
C ILE A 253 10.50 1.13 11.78
N GLU A 254 10.85 1.62 10.60
CA GLU A 254 11.14 3.02 10.41
C GLU A 254 9.86 3.65 9.90
N GLY A 255 9.16 4.32 10.82
CA GLY A 255 8.40 5.47 10.41
C GLY A 255 9.42 6.45 9.87
N PHE A 256 9.66 6.41 8.56
CA PHE A 256 10.11 7.63 7.92
C PHE A 256 9.01 8.62 8.29
N GLY A 257 9.34 9.62 9.13
CA GLY A 257 8.71 10.92 8.90
C GLY A 257 8.80 11.13 7.39
N GLY A 258 7.76 11.63 6.75
CA GLY A 258 7.62 11.75 5.29
C GLY A 258 7.59 10.48 4.45
N ASP A 259 6.78 10.61 3.41
CA ASP A 259 5.91 9.57 2.96
C ASP A 259 6.60 8.44 2.15
N HIS A 260 6.11 7.23 2.39
CA HIS A 260 6.08 6.16 1.40
C HIS A 260 4.59 5.92 1.13
N PRO A 261 4.20 5.30 0.01
CA PRO A 261 2.82 4.83 -0.22
C PRO A 261 2.27 3.84 0.84
N GLY A 262 3.02 3.59 1.90
CA GLY A 262 2.63 2.89 3.13
C GLY A 262 3.29 3.44 4.40
N GLY A 263 3.77 4.70 4.45
CA GLY A 263 4.28 5.45 5.61
C GLY A 263 5.37 4.81 6.49
N LEU A 264 5.73 3.56 6.22
CA LEU A 264 6.39 2.64 7.13
C LEU A 264 7.37 1.80 6.31
N SER A 265 8.65 2.04 6.52
CA SER A 265 9.68 1.12 6.07
C SER A 265 9.80 0.00 7.08
N MET A 266 9.84 -1.22 6.55
CA MET A 266 9.99 -2.44 7.33
C MET A 266 11.22 -3.12 6.80
N ILE A 267 12.30 -3.08 7.58
CA ILE A 267 13.58 -3.68 7.22
C ILE A 267 13.86 -4.76 8.24
N GLY A 268 13.97 -5.99 7.76
CA GLY A 268 14.29 -7.13 8.61
C GLY A 268 14.27 -8.43 7.84
N GLU A 269 15.03 -9.39 8.35
CA GLU A 269 15.07 -10.75 7.82
C GLU A 269 13.67 -11.37 7.62
N PRO A 270 12.69 -11.21 8.55
CA PRO A 270 11.35 -11.78 8.36
C PRO A 270 10.64 -11.28 7.10
N VAL A 271 10.83 -10.01 6.74
CA VAL A 271 10.24 -9.44 5.52
C VAL A 271 10.76 -10.17 4.29
N VAL A 272 12.08 -10.31 4.18
CA VAL A 272 12.72 -11.01 3.05
C VAL A 272 12.33 -12.49 3.06
N LEU A 273 12.35 -13.13 4.23
CA LEU A 273 12.02 -14.55 4.39
C LEU A 273 10.60 -14.87 3.91
N ALA A 274 9.61 -14.05 4.26
CA ALA A 274 8.22 -14.26 3.85
C ALA A 274 8.08 -14.34 2.31
N PHE A 275 8.68 -13.39 1.58
CA PHE A 275 8.70 -13.41 0.11
C PHE A 275 9.46 -14.60 -0.50
N ARG A 276 10.31 -15.29 0.28
CA ARG A 276 11.06 -16.45 -0.20
C ARG A 276 10.34 -17.77 0.08
N ILE A 277 9.77 -17.91 1.27
CA ILE A 277 9.09 -19.15 1.67
C ILE A 277 7.69 -19.26 1.07
N GLU A 278 7.07 -18.15 0.65
CA GLU A 278 5.82 -18.19 -0.12
C GLU A 278 5.97 -19.06 -1.38
N LYS A 279 7.13 -19.01 -2.04
CA LYS A 279 7.45 -19.84 -3.20
C LYS A 279 7.57 -21.35 -2.90
N PHE A 280 7.48 -21.76 -1.65
CA PHE A 280 7.40 -23.18 -1.27
C PHE A 280 5.96 -23.68 -1.15
N ALA A 281 4.97 -22.79 -1.19
CA ALA A 281 3.57 -23.16 -1.22
C ALA A 281 3.23 -23.84 -2.57
N ASN A 282 2.50 -24.95 -2.47
CA ASN A 282 1.98 -25.71 -3.60
C ASN A 282 0.95 -26.72 -3.08
N ASP A 283 0.42 -27.57 -3.96
CA ASP A 283 -0.64 -28.52 -3.59
C ASP A 283 -0.17 -29.61 -2.61
N GLU A 284 1.12 -29.94 -2.58
CA GLU A 284 1.70 -30.92 -1.66
C GLU A 284 2.08 -30.31 -0.31
N THR A 285 2.58 -29.08 -0.29
CA THR A 285 2.99 -28.37 0.93
C THR A 285 1.83 -27.65 1.60
N GLY A 286 0.81 -27.28 0.84
CA GLY A 286 -0.30 -26.42 1.25
C GLY A 286 -0.08 -24.96 0.86
N SER A 287 -1.16 -24.18 0.91
CA SER A 287 -1.18 -22.76 0.51
C SER A 287 -0.62 -21.80 1.56
N ILE A 288 -0.42 -22.21 2.81
CA ILE A 288 0.03 -21.32 3.89
C ILE A 288 1.31 -21.86 4.53
N ILE A 289 2.41 -21.15 4.29
CA ILE A 289 3.77 -21.51 4.69
C ILE A 289 4.26 -20.58 5.80
N THR A 290 5.03 -21.09 6.74
CA THR A 290 5.48 -20.34 7.92
C THR A 290 6.92 -20.65 8.31
N CYS A 291 7.60 -19.67 8.89
CA CYS A 291 8.91 -19.86 9.52
C CYS A 291 8.80 -20.49 10.92
N PRO A 292 9.91 -20.99 11.51
CA PRO A 292 9.89 -21.61 12.83
C PRO A 292 9.34 -20.71 13.95
N ALA A 293 9.70 -19.42 13.93
CA ALA A 293 9.26 -18.47 14.95
C ALA A 293 7.74 -18.25 14.93
N THR A 294 7.12 -18.21 13.74
CA THR A 294 5.66 -18.12 13.62
C THR A 294 4.99 -19.38 14.17
N MET A 295 5.51 -20.56 13.79
CA MET A 295 5.02 -21.84 14.28
C MET A 295 5.11 -21.92 15.81
N GLU A 296 6.25 -21.56 16.39
CA GLU A 296 6.47 -21.62 17.84
C GLU A 296 5.46 -20.74 18.60
N LYS A 297 5.33 -19.46 18.21
CA LYS A 297 4.41 -18.50 18.86
C LYS A 297 2.93 -18.86 18.69
N ALA A 298 2.56 -19.59 17.64
CA ALA A 298 1.17 -19.93 17.32
C ALA A 298 0.80 -21.41 17.58
N SER A 299 1.76 -22.25 17.99
CA SER A 299 1.63 -23.71 18.14
C SER A 299 0.55 -24.17 19.12
N ARG A 300 0.19 -23.33 20.09
CA ARG A 300 -0.90 -23.61 21.04
C ARG A 300 -2.29 -23.47 20.41
N ALA A 301 -2.43 -22.61 19.40
CA ALA A 301 -3.71 -22.30 18.78
C ALA A 301 -3.93 -23.06 17.46
N PHE A 302 -2.85 -23.44 16.76
CA PHE A 302 -2.92 -24.06 15.44
C PHE A 302 -2.02 -25.27 15.30
N LYS A 303 -2.34 -26.13 14.32
CA LYS A 303 -1.51 -27.26 13.94
C LYS A 303 -0.61 -26.89 12.78
N PHE A 304 0.62 -27.39 12.83
CA PHE A 304 1.63 -27.16 11.80
C PHE A 304 2.20 -28.51 11.35
N ARG A 305 2.49 -28.62 10.06
CA ARG A 305 3.22 -29.75 9.49
C ARG A 305 4.62 -29.30 9.14
N ASP A 306 5.62 -30.00 9.67
CA ASP A 306 7.02 -29.80 9.34
C ASP A 306 7.28 -30.21 7.89
N LEU A 307 7.82 -29.29 7.08
CA LEU A 307 8.22 -29.52 5.69
C LEU A 307 9.73 -29.80 5.57
N GLY A 308 10.44 -29.85 6.71
CA GLY A 308 11.88 -30.05 6.75
C GLY A 308 12.66 -28.76 6.47
N LYS A 309 13.95 -28.93 6.17
CA LYS A 309 14.86 -27.82 5.87
C LYS A 309 14.79 -27.45 4.39
N MET A 310 14.54 -26.19 4.09
CA MET A 310 14.47 -25.65 2.74
C MET A 310 15.44 -24.48 2.58
N HIS A 311 16.03 -24.34 1.39
CA HIS A 311 16.96 -23.24 1.09
C HIS A 311 16.20 -22.08 0.45
N ALA A 312 15.92 -21.05 1.25
CA ALA A 312 15.40 -19.80 0.73
C ALA A 312 16.47 -19.07 -0.08
N LYS A 313 16.13 -18.58 -1.28
CA LYS A 313 17.07 -17.86 -2.14
C LYS A 313 17.63 -16.62 -1.42
N GLY A 314 18.96 -16.54 -1.29
CA GLY A 314 19.66 -15.45 -0.62
C GLY A 314 19.94 -15.69 0.87
N PHE A 315 19.63 -16.89 1.38
CA PHE A 315 19.99 -17.34 2.73
C PHE A 315 21.08 -18.41 2.64
N ASP A 316 22.12 -18.28 3.45
CA ASP A 316 23.28 -19.19 3.45
C ASP A 316 22.99 -20.54 4.12
N LYS A 317 21.91 -20.62 4.91
CA LYS A 317 21.52 -21.81 5.67
C LYS A 317 20.14 -22.29 5.25
N ALA A 318 19.96 -23.61 5.27
CA ALA A 318 18.65 -24.21 5.15
C ALA A 318 17.88 -24.06 6.46
N ASP A 319 16.76 -23.37 6.40
CA ASP A 319 15.87 -23.17 7.55
C ASP A 319 14.70 -24.14 7.50
N ARG A 320 14.20 -24.51 8.68
CA ARG A 320 12.99 -25.33 8.77
C ARG A 320 11.78 -24.50 8.36
N VAL A 321 10.88 -25.10 7.60
CA VAL A 321 9.66 -24.48 7.12
C VAL A 321 8.46 -25.33 7.53
N TYR A 322 7.34 -24.69 7.89
CA TYR A 322 6.14 -25.37 8.35
C TYR A 322 4.92 -24.94 7.56
N ALA A 323 4.07 -25.88 7.18
CA ALA A 323 2.75 -25.59 6.64
C ALA A 323 1.76 -25.39 7.78
N LEU A 324 1.00 -24.30 7.76
CA LEU A 324 -0.13 -24.09 8.66
C LEU A 324 -1.28 -24.99 8.20
N VAL A 325 -1.64 -25.96 9.05
CA VAL A 325 -2.68 -26.94 8.74
C VAL A 325 -4.01 -26.35 9.15
N ARG A 326 -4.88 -26.07 8.17
CA ARG A 326 -6.29 -25.80 8.47
C ARG A 326 -6.82 -26.94 9.33
N ALA A 327 -7.53 -26.64 10.42
CA ALA A 327 -8.30 -27.67 11.08
C ALA A 327 -9.28 -28.24 10.04
N LYS A 328 -8.97 -29.43 9.51
CA LYS A 328 -9.87 -30.14 8.63
C LYS A 328 -11.18 -30.19 9.39
N ARG A 329 -12.25 -29.61 8.82
CA ARG A 329 -13.62 -29.89 9.25
C ARG A 329 -13.65 -31.40 9.44
N LEU A 330 -13.88 -31.86 10.66
CA LEU A 330 -14.19 -33.26 10.94
C LEU A 330 -15.52 -33.55 10.23
N LEU A 331 -15.46 -33.70 8.91
CA LEU A 331 -16.35 -34.56 8.14
C LEU A 331 -15.70 -35.93 8.38
N GLY A 332 -16.11 -36.66 9.42
CA GLY A 332 -17.45 -37.20 9.52
C GLY A 332 -17.38 -38.57 8.87
N LEU A 333 -17.28 -39.58 9.72
CA LEU A 333 -17.67 -40.96 9.40
C LEU A 333 -19.05 -40.99 8.73
#